data_AF-A0A8S3ABJ7-F1
#
_entry.id   AF-A0A8S3ABJ7-F1
#
_cell.length_a   1.000
_cell.length_b   1.000
_cell.length_c   1.000
_cell.angle_alpha   90.00
_cell.angle_beta   90.00
_cell.angle_gamma   90.00
#
_symmetry.space_group_name_H-M   'P 1'
#
loop_
_entity.id
_entity.type
_entity.pdbx_description
1 polymer ?
#
loop_
_entity_poly.entity_id
_entity_poly.type
_entity_poly.pdbx_seq_one_letter_code
_entity_poly.pdbx_strand_id
1 'polypeptide(L)'
;MLSKYVGDKVISKWDEYIDRSLLACRVRIHHSTGKTLFYMVYGIEPKLPGDKLRPLLNDSDENDTQARIQQIQQLDKQRALVDQRLHSNANKMKIYYDKHL
;
A
#
# COMPACT_ATOMS: atom_id res chain seq x y z
N MET A 1 -7.60 -15.81 4.50
CA MET A 1 -7.29 -14.61 3.68
C MET A 1 -6.27 -14.89 2.57
N LEU A 2 -5.31 -15.83 2.74
CA LEU A 2 -4.42 -16.29 1.66
C LEU A 2 -5.13 -17.13 0.58
N SER A 3 -6.12 -17.95 0.93
CA SER A 3 -6.89 -18.78 -0.03
C SER A 3 -7.51 -17.97 -1.16
N LYS A 4 -7.95 -16.72 -0.89
CA LYS A 4 -8.47 -15.78 -1.90
C LYS A 4 -7.44 -15.42 -2.98
N TYR A 5 -6.15 -15.44 -2.64
CA TYR A 5 -5.06 -15.03 -3.53
C TYR A 5 -4.30 -16.22 -4.14
N VAL A 6 -4.37 -17.38 -3.49
CA VAL A 6 -3.66 -18.62 -3.87
C VAL A 6 -4.58 -19.60 -4.61
N GLY A 7 -5.90 -19.52 -4.40
CA GLY A 7 -6.89 -20.46 -4.93
C GLY A 7 -7.03 -21.72 -4.07
N ASP A 8 -8.25 -22.25 -3.97
CA ASP A 8 -8.59 -23.36 -3.06
C ASP A 8 -7.85 -24.67 -3.37
N LYS A 9 -7.40 -24.87 -4.61
CA LYS A 9 -6.70 -26.09 -5.03
C LYS A 9 -5.22 -26.15 -4.63
N VAL A 10 -4.66 -25.08 -4.05
CA VAL A 10 -3.21 -24.95 -3.83
C VAL A 10 -2.85 -24.73 -2.36
N ILE A 11 -3.79 -25.00 -1.44
CA ILE A 11 -3.60 -24.84 0.02
C ILE A 11 -2.38 -25.59 0.53
N SER A 12 -2.00 -26.73 -0.07
CA SER A 12 -0.82 -27.51 0.32
C SER A 12 0.52 -26.79 0.02
N LYS A 13 0.56 -25.90 -0.96
CA LYS A 13 1.77 -25.16 -1.41
C LYS A 13 1.72 -23.69 -1.00
N TRP A 14 1.01 -23.36 0.07
CA TRP A 14 0.77 -21.97 0.47
C TRP A 14 2.06 -21.19 0.71
N ASP A 15 3.12 -21.88 1.13
CA ASP A 15 4.48 -21.38 1.33
C ASP A 15 5.09 -20.82 0.04
N GLU A 16 4.92 -21.51 -1.09
CA GLU A 16 5.40 -21.07 -2.42
C GLU A 16 4.75 -19.74 -2.87
N TYR A 17 3.60 -19.36 -2.29
CA TYR A 17 2.83 -18.17 -2.68
C TYR A 17 2.87 -17.03 -1.67
N ILE A 18 3.62 -17.16 -0.56
CA ILE A 18 3.71 -16.11 0.46
C ILE A 18 4.20 -14.80 -0.17
N ASP A 19 5.31 -14.84 -0.90
CA ASP A 19 5.93 -13.65 -1.48
C ASP A 19 5.00 -12.95 -2.48
N ARG A 20 4.33 -13.73 -3.33
CA ARG A 20 3.36 -13.19 -4.31
C ARG A 20 2.14 -12.60 -3.62
N SER A 21 1.62 -13.26 -2.59
CA SER A 21 0.47 -12.78 -1.83
C SER A 21 0.78 -11.49 -1.08
N LEU A 22 1.98 -11.41 -0.50
CA LEU A 22 2.46 -10.24 0.21
C LEU A 22 2.70 -9.06 -0.74
N LEU A 23 3.29 -9.30 -1.92
CA LEU A 23 3.40 -8.28 -2.97
C LEU A 23 2.01 -7.79 -3.41
N ALA A 24 1.09 -8.72 -3.73
CA ALA A 24 -0.27 -8.39 -4.15
C ALA A 24 -1.03 -7.57 -3.09
N CYS A 25 -0.80 -7.86 -1.81
CA CYS A 25 -1.36 -7.07 -0.70
C CYS A 25 -0.73 -5.67 -0.64
N ARG A 26 0.58 -5.54 -0.82
CA ARG A 26 1.30 -4.26 -0.74
C ARG A 26 0.95 -3.29 -1.87
N VAL A 27 0.75 -3.80 -3.09
CA VAL A 27 0.48 -2.98 -4.29
C VAL A 27 -0.99 -2.66 -4.49
N ARG A 28 -1.89 -3.36 -3.80
CA ARG A 28 -3.33 -3.08 -3.83
C ARG A 28 -3.66 -1.79 -3.09
N ILE A 29 -4.56 -0.98 -3.65
CA ILE A 29 -5.16 0.15 -2.95
C ILE A 29 -6.07 -0.38 -1.83
N HIS A 30 -5.73 -0.06 -0.59
CA HIS A 30 -6.52 -0.51 0.55
C HIS A 30 -7.71 0.44 0.79
N HIS A 31 -8.91 -0.12 1.03
CA HIS A 31 -10.14 0.69 1.14
C HIS A 31 -10.11 1.71 2.28
N SER A 32 -9.49 1.34 3.41
CA SER A 32 -9.47 2.18 4.61
C SER A 32 -8.52 3.35 4.48
N THR A 33 -7.40 3.18 3.78
CA THR A 33 -6.37 4.22 3.59
C THR A 33 -6.51 4.95 2.25
N GLY A 34 -7.13 4.32 1.25
CA GLY A 34 -7.24 4.86 -0.11
C GLY A 34 -5.91 4.89 -0.88
N LYS A 35 -4.86 4.27 -0.34
CA LYS A 35 -3.50 4.21 -0.90
C LYS A 35 -2.97 2.78 -0.87
N THR A 36 -1.91 2.51 -1.64
CA THR A 36 -1.18 1.24 -1.56
C THR A 36 -0.33 1.21 -0.29
N LEU A 37 -0.18 0.04 0.34
CA LEU A 37 0.70 -0.08 1.51
C LEU A 37 2.16 0.19 1.12
N PHE A 38 2.55 -0.20 -0.09
CA PHE A 38 3.88 0.07 -0.64
C PHE A 38 4.20 1.58 -0.65
N TYR A 39 3.29 2.40 -1.18
CA TYR A 39 3.44 3.85 -1.21
C TYR A 39 3.55 4.44 0.20
N MET A 40 2.71 4.00 1.14
CA MET A 40 2.75 4.54 2.50
C MET A 40 4.07 4.28 3.23
N VAL A 41 4.77 3.18 2.91
CA VAL A 41 6.06 2.84 3.52
C VAL A 41 7.20 3.57 2.81
N TYR A 42 7.28 3.46 1.48
CA TYR A 42 8.44 3.90 0.72
C TYR A 42 8.31 5.29 0.11
N GLY A 43 7.10 5.85 0.05
CA GLY A 43 6.81 7.14 -0.60
C GLY A 43 6.85 7.11 -2.13
N ILE A 44 6.92 5.91 -2.71
CA ILE A 44 7.04 5.70 -4.15
C ILE A 44 5.94 4.75 -4.59
N GLU A 45 5.33 5.00 -5.74
CA GLU A 45 4.31 4.09 -6.30
C GLU A 45 4.97 2.77 -6.74
N PRO A 46 4.36 1.61 -6.42
CA PRO A 46 4.90 0.32 -6.83
C PRO A 46 4.85 0.19 -8.36
N LYS A 47 5.95 -0.26 -8.95
CA LYS A 47 6.04 -0.53 -10.39
C LYS A 47 5.86 -2.02 -10.63
N LEU A 48 4.87 -2.41 -11.44
CA LEU A 48 4.58 -3.80 -11.72
C LEU A 48 5.14 -4.24 -13.08
N PRO A 49 5.55 -5.52 -13.24
CA PRO A 49 5.87 -6.06 -14.55
C PRO A 49 4.67 -5.89 -15.50
N GLY A 50 4.87 -5.17 -16.60
CA GLY A 50 3.81 -4.82 -17.56
C GLY A 50 3.27 -3.38 -17.44
N ASP A 51 3.70 -2.60 -16.43
CA ASP A 51 3.44 -1.16 -16.44
C ASP A 51 4.10 -0.49 -17.64
N LYS A 52 3.36 0.42 -18.30
CA LYS A 52 3.87 1.23 -19.43
C LYS A 52 4.95 2.23 -19.02
N LEU A 53 5.18 2.41 -17.72
CA LEU A 53 6.14 3.35 -17.18
C LEU A 53 7.56 2.81 -17.40
N ARG A 54 8.27 3.40 -18.36
CA ARG A 54 9.69 3.16 -18.61
C ARG A 54 10.46 3.30 -17.29
N PRO A 55 11.39 2.38 -16.96
CA PRO A 55 12.28 2.59 -15.83
C PRO A 55 13.03 3.91 -16.09
N LEU A 56 12.86 4.88 -15.20
CA LEU A 56 13.78 6.00 -15.07
C LEU A 56 15.09 5.42 -14.54
N LEU A 57 15.87 4.80 -15.42
CA LEU A 57 17.30 4.66 -15.24
C LEU A 57 17.90 5.99 -15.70
N ASN A 58 17.62 7.05 -14.95
CA ASN A 58 18.43 8.25 -15.04
C ASN A 58 19.53 8.06 -14.00
N ASP A 59 20.67 7.53 -14.43
CA ASP A 59 21.92 7.47 -13.66
C ASP A 59 22.51 8.89 -13.48
N SER A 60 21.69 9.89 -13.13
CA SER A 60 22.09 11.30 -13.19
C SER A 60 21.57 12.18 -12.05
N ASP A 61 20.76 11.66 -11.13
CA ASP A 61 20.16 12.45 -10.05
C ASP A 61 20.60 11.96 -8.66
N GLU A 62 21.84 11.46 -8.51
CA GLU A 62 22.33 10.94 -7.23
C GLU A 62 22.40 11.99 -6.09
N ASN A 63 22.16 13.28 -6.34
CA ASN A 63 22.44 14.32 -5.34
C ASN A 63 21.40 15.45 -5.17
N ASP A 64 20.15 15.31 -5.64
CA ASP A 64 19.13 16.32 -5.28
C ASP A 64 18.49 15.99 -3.91
N THR A 65 19.26 16.25 -2.86
CA THR A 65 18.82 16.11 -1.46
C THR A 65 17.55 16.93 -1.20
N GLN A 66 17.39 18.08 -1.87
CA GLN A 66 16.22 18.94 -1.69
C GLN A 66 14.95 18.29 -2.28
N ALA A 67 15.04 17.72 -3.48
CA ALA A 67 13.93 16.96 -4.06
C ALA A 67 13.52 15.79 -3.16
N ARG A 68 14.48 15.08 -2.55
CA ARG A 68 14.18 13.97 -1.63
C ARG A 68 13.49 14.46 -0.35
N ILE A 69 13.93 15.58 0.23
CA ILE A 69 13.28 16.19 1.40
C ILE A 69 11.83 16.56 1.07
N GLN A 70 11.59 17.17 -0.09
CA GLN A 70 10.23 17.53 -0.53
C GLN A 70 9.33 16.29 -0.69
N GLN A 71 9.86 15.19 -1.26
CA GLN A 71 9.12 13.93 -1.35
C GLN A 71 8.73 13.37 0.02
N ILE A 72 9.65 13.42 1.00
CA ILE A 72 9.39 12.95 2.36
C ILE A 72 8.31 13.81 3.03
N GLN A 73 8.42 15.13 2.93
CA GLN A 73 7.39 16.05 3.46
C GLN A 73 6.02 15.79 2.83
N GLN A 74 5.99 15.51 1.53
CA GLN A 74 4.75 15.15 0.84
C GLN A 74 4.19 13.82 1.35
N LEU A 75 5.05 12.82 1.57
CA LEU A 75 4.65 11.54 2.16
C LEU A 75 4.04 11.72 3.55
N ASP A 76 4.64 12.55 4.40
CA ASP A 76 4.12 12.81 5.75
C ASP A 76 2.74 13.47 5.71
N LYS A 77 2.53 14.43 4.79
CA LYS A 77 1.20 14.99 4.55
C LYS A 77 0.19 13.91 4.14
N GLN A 78 0.59 13.00 3.25
CA GLN A 78 -0.29 11.90 2.84
C GLN A 78 -0.61 10.95 4.00
N ARG A 79 0.36 10.64 4.85
CA ARG A 79 0.16 9.81 6.04
C ARG A 79 -0.82 10.46 7.02
N ALA A 80 -0.68 11.76 7.29
CA ALA A 80 -1.62 12.48 8.14
C ALA A 80 -3.06 12.42 7.61
N LEU A 81 -3.27 12.53 6.30
CA LEU A 81 -4.60 12.38 5.68
C LEU A 81 -5.14 10.96 5.80
N VAL A 82 -4.28 9.95 5.64
CA VAL A 82 -4.64 8.54 5.85
C VAL A 82 -5.06 8.31 7.29
N ASP A 83 -4.33 8.86 8.26
CA ASP A 83 -4.64 8.73 9.68
C ASP A 83 -6.01 9.33 10.01
N GLN A 84 -6.31 10.52 9.49
CA GLN A 84 -7.64 11.13 9.64
C GLN A 84 -8.75 10.21 9.10
N ARG A 85 -8.53 9.60 7.93
CA ARG A 85 -9.48 8.67 7.32
C ARG A 85 -9.65 7.40 8.16
N LEU A 86 -8.56 6.86 8.70
CA LEU A 86 -8.59 5.69 9.58
C LEU A 86 -9.39 5.98 10.86
N HIS A 87 -9.17 7.13 11.49
CA HIS A 87 -9.94 7.56 12.66
C HIS A 87 -11.43 7.72 12.34
N SER A 88 -11.77 8.35 11.21
CA SER A 88 -13.16 8.49 10.77
C SER A 88 -13.82 7.13 10.54
N ASN A 89 -13.13 6.20 9.89
CA ASN A 89 -13.63 4.85 9.64
C ASN A 89 -13.80 4.07 10.95
N ALA A 90 -12.85 4.19 11.89
CA ALA A 90 -12.96 3.56 13.21
C ALA A 90 -14.18 4.08 13.98
N ASN A 91 -14.42 5.40 13.98
CA ASN A 91 -15.59 6.00 14.62
C ASN A 91 -16.91 5.51 14.00
N LYS A 92 -16.97 5.43 12.66
CA LYS A 92 -18.14 4.87 11.95
C LYS A 92 -18.39 3.42 12.35
N MET A 93 -17.32 2.62 12.42
CA MET A 93 -17.44 1.21 12.80
C MET A 93 -17.87 1.04 14.24
N LYS A 94 -17.35 1.86 15.16
CA LYS A 94 -17.79 1.90 16.57
C LYS A 94 -19.28 2.19 16.66
N ILE A 95 -19.76 3.26 16.03
CA ILE A 95 -21.19 3.63 16.02
C ILE A 95 -22.05 2.50 15.44
N TYR A 96 -21.57 1.82 14.40
CA TYR A 96 -22.28 0.69 13.81
C TYR A 96 -22.43 -0.45 14.82
N TYR A 97 -21.36 -0.86 15.48
CA TYR A 97 -21.41 -1.95 16.46
C TYR A 97 -22.17 -1.59 17.74
N ASP A 98 -22.01 -0.36 18.25
CA ASP A 98 -22.76 0.14 19.41
C ASP A 98 -24.29 0.11 19.20
N LYS A 99 -24.76 0.17 17.94
CA LYS A 99 -26.20 0.06 17.60
C LYS A 99 -26.72 -1.37 17.46
N HIS A 100 -25.83 -2.35 17.28
CA HIS A 100 -26.18 -3.75 17.05
C HIS A 100 -25.75 -4.67 18.21
N LEU A 101 -25.34 -4.08 19.33
CA LEU A 101 -25.11 -4.73 20.62
C LEU A 101 -26.31 -4.49 21.54
#